data_AF-A0A527ZIE9-F1
#
_entry.id   AF-A0A527ZIE9-F1
#
_cell.length_a   1.000
_cell.length_b   1.000
_cell.length_c   1.000
_cell.angle_alpha   90.00
_cell.angle_beta   90.00
_cell.angle_gamma   90.00
#
_symmetry.space_group_name_H-M   'P 1'
#
loop_
_entity.id
_entity.type
_entity.pdbx_description
1 polymer ?
#
loop_
_entity_poly.entity_id
_entity_poly.type
_entity_poly.pdbx_seq_one_letter_code
_entity_poly.pdbx_strand_id
1 'polypeptide(L)' 'VTVLVRPERIAISDIPAASSIPAVVTSALFLGEILRVEARMEGGETLLIRCTDRVGRPLPSVGDPLHLSWGAEDCWVLS' A
#
# COMPACT_ATOMS: atom_id res chain seq x y z
N VAL A 1 -8.26 -2.84 19.39
CA VAL A 1 -8.45 -3.87 18.35
C VAL A 1 -7.40 -3.65 17.29
N THR A 2 -6.66 -4.69 16.93
CA THR A 2 -5.62 -4.61 15.89
C THR A 2 -6.11 -5.37 14.66
N VAL A 3 -5.98 -4.75 13.49
CA VAL A 3 -6.31 -5.38 12.21
C VAL A 3 -5.02 -5.68 11.46
N LEU A 4 -4.89 -6.90 10.96
CA LEU A 4 -3.77 -7.34 10.14
C LEU A 4 -4.27 -7.63 8.72
N VAL A 5 -3.65 -6.99 7.75
CA VAL A 5 -3.87 -7.22 6.32
C VAL A 5 -2.57 -7.74 5.72
N ARG A 6 -2.67 -8.70 4.79
CA ARG A 6 -1.50 -9.22 4.09
C ARG A 6 -0.96 -8.18 3.11
N PRO A 7 0.37 -7.96 3.01
CA PRO A 7 0.95 -6.97 2.10
C PRO A 7 0.51 -7.11 0.64
N GLU A 8 0.32 -8.35 0.17
CA GLU A 8 -0.10 -8.67 -1.19
C GLU A 8 -1.59 -8.41 -1.48
N ARG A 9 -2.38 -8.08 -0.45
CA ARG A 9 -3.80 -7.73 -0.56
C ARG A 9 -4.06 -6.22 -0.50
N ILE A 10 -3.01 -5.41 -0.29
CA ILE A 10 -3.13 -3.95 -0.30
C ILE A 10 -2.98 -3.45 -1.74
N ALA A 11 -4.04 -2.84 -2.26
CA ALA A 11 -4.03 -2.17 -3.55
C ALA A 11 -3.51 -0.73 -3.41
N ILE A 12 -2.77 -0.28 -4.42
CA ILE A 12 -2.23 1.09 -4.51
C ILE A 12 -2.90 1.80 -5.69
N SER A 13 -3.29 3.06 -5.49
CA SER A 13 -3.80 3.98 -6.50
C SER A 13 -3.13 5.35 -6.38
N ASP A 14 -2.99 6.06 -7.50
CA ASP A 14 -2.54 7.46 -7.55
C ASP A 14 -3.71 8.44 -7.34
N ILE A 15 -4.94 7.95 -7.42
CA ILE A 15 -6.18 8.73 -7.32
C ILE A 15 -6.97 8.27 -6.08
N PRO A 16 -7.54 9.18 -5.29
CA PRO A 16 -8.46 8.84 -4.22
C PRO A 16 -9.64 8.01 -4.75
N ALA A 17 -9.95 6.92 -4.06
CA ALA A 17 -11.14 6.11 -4.29
C ALA A 17 -11.97 6.00 -3.00
N ALA A 18 -13.22 5.57 -3.14
CA ALA A 18 -14.06 5.22 -1.99
C ALA A 18 -13.34 4.18 -1.12
N SER A 19 -13.31 4.40 0.19
CA SER A 19 -12.60 3.54 1.17
C SER A 19 -11.08 3.42 0.97
N SER A 20 -10.46 4.36 0.26
CA SER A 20 -9.00 4.47 0.24
C SER A 20 -8.47 5.31 1.40
N ILE A 21 -7.26 4.98 1.86
CA ILE A 21 -6.57 5.68 2.94
C ILE A 21 -5.34 6.38 2.33
N PRO A 22 -5.16 7.70 2.56
CA PRO A 22 -3.99 8.41 2.07
C PRO A 22 -2.72 7.97 2.82
N ALA A 23 -1.63 7.84 2.07
CA ALA A 23 -0.31 7.51 2.59
C ALA A 23 0.78 8.21 1.78
N VAL A 24 1.98 8.29 2.35
CA VAL A 24 3.17 8.85 1.68
C VAL A 24 4.23 7.77 1.58
N VAL A 25 4.80 7.58 0.39
CA VAL A 25 5.86 6.60 0.16
C VAL A 25 7.08 6.94 1.01
N THR A 26 7.57 5.96 1.76
CA THR A 26 8.82 6.05 2.54
C THR A 26 9.94 5.19 1.96
N SER A 27 9.60 4.16 1.17
CA SER A 27 10.55 3.32 0.45
C SER A 27 9.86 2.62 -0.72
N ALA A 28 10.58 2.41 -1.83
CA ALA A 28 10.11 1.63 -2.97
C ALA A 28 11.26 0.84 -3.59
N LEU A 29 11.08 -0.46 -3.77
CA LEU A 29 12.07 -1.38 -4.31
C LEU A 29 11.46 -2.21 -5.44
N PHE A 30 12.16 -2.26 -6.57
CA PHE A 30 11.86 -3.15 -7.68
C PHE A 30 12.58 -4.49 -7.46
N LEU A 31 11.83 -5.59 -7.46
CA LEU A 31 12.31 -6.95 -7.23
C LEU A 31 11.96 -7.87 -8.41
N GLY A 32 12.08 -7.37 -9.64
CA GLY A 32 11.66 -8.09 -10.85
C GLY A 32 10.16 -7.90 -11.10
N GLU A 33 9.36 -8.96 -11.01
CA GLU A 33 7.90 -8.82 -11.23
C GLU A 33 7.16 -8.18 -10.06
N ILE A 34 7.81 -8.03 -8.89
CA ILE A 34 7.22 -7.51 -7.67
C ILE A 34 7.82 -6.16 -7.31
N LEU A 35 6.96 -5.23 -6.91
CA LEU A 35 7.31 -4.02 -6.21
C LEU A 35 7.08 -4.20 -4.71
N ARG A 36 8.07 -3.82 -3.92
CA ARG A 36 7.93 -3.68 -2.47
C ARG A 36 7.87 -2.19 -2.15
N VAL A 37 6.72 -1.72 -1.66
CA VAL A 37 6.51 -0.32 -1.31
C VAL A 37 6.23 -0.23 0.18
N GLU A 38 6.89 0.70 0.86
CA GLU A 38 6.53 1.10 2.22
C GLU A 38 5.92 2.49 2.15
N ALA A 39 4.78 2.65 2.82
CA ALA A 39 4.08 3.92 2.88
C ALA A 39 3.59 4.20 4.29
N ARG A 40 3.73 5.44 4.72
CA ARG A 40 3.28 5.93 6.02
C ARG A 40 1.90 6.56 5.88
N MET A 41 0.93 6.05 6.63
CA MET A 41 -0.42 6.61 6.73
C MET A 41 -0.40 7.89 7.59
N GLU A 42 -1.47 8.69 7.49
CA GLU A 42 -1.63 9.91 8.31
C GLU A 42 -1.61 9.63 9.82
N GLY A 43 -2.12 8.45 10.25
CA GLY A 43 -2.07 8.00 11.64
C GLY A 43 -0.66 7.68 12.17
N GLY A 44 0.35 7.68 11.30
CA GLY A 44 1.74 7.42 11.63
C GLY A 44 2.17 5.96 11.46
N GLU A 45 1.24 5.03 11.23
CA GLU A 45 1.54 3.64 10.94
C GLU A 45 2.18 3.49 9.55
N THR A 46 3.15 2.59 9.46
CA THR A 46 3.77 2.21 8.18
C THR A 46 3.20 0.89 7.70
N LEU A 47 2.70 0.88 6.48
CA LEU A 47 2.27 -0.33 5.80
C LEU A 47 3.32 -0.79 4.79
N LEU A 48 3.51 -2.10 4.73
CA LEU A 48 4.28 -2.77 3.70
C LEU A 48 3.32 -3.31 2.65
N ILE A 49 3.54 -2.93 1.39
CA ILE A 49 2.75 -3.35 0.24
C ILE A 49 3.62 -4.18 -0.69
N ARG A 50 3.05 -5.28 -1.21
CA ARG A 50 3.65 -6.08 -2.29
C ARG A 50 2.68 -6.13 -3.45
N CYS A 51 3.04 -5.50 -4.56
CA CYS A 51 2.21 -5.52 -5.77
C CYS A 51 3.04 -5.92 -6.99
N THR A 52 2.39 -6.41 -8.03
CA THR A 52 3.05 -6.68 -9.31
C THR A 52 3.46 -5.38 -9.97
N ASP A 53 4.63 -5.37 -10.61
CA ASP A 53 4.98 -4.32 -11.56
C ASP A 53 3.92 -4.28 -12.69
N ARG A 54 3.50 -3.08 -13.08
CA ARG A 54 2.45 -2.88 -14.08
C ARG A 54 2.92 -1.91 -15.13
N VAL A 55 2.78 -2.31 -16.39
CA VAL A 55 3.06 -1.44 -17.54
C VAL A 55 2.27 -0.14 -17.41
N GLY A 56 2.96 0.99 -17.55
CA GLY A 56 2.37 2.32 -17.46
C GLY A 56 2.30 2.90 -16.04
N ARG A 57 2.73 2.15 -15.01
CA ARG A 57 2.91 2.70 -13.65
C ARG A 57 4.39 2.66 -13.27
N PRO A 58 5.07 3.82 -13.15
CA PRO A 58 6.44 3.84 -12.69
C PRO A 58 6.55 3.38 -11.22
N LEU A 59 7.74 2.97 -10.81
CA LEU A 59 8.05 2.78 -9.40
C LEU A 59 7.82 4.10 -8.65
N PRO A 60 6.99 4.13 -7.59
CA PRO A 60 6.78 5.33 -6.80
C PRO A 60 8.07 5.83 -6.15
N SER A 61 8.24 7.15 -6.07
CA SER A 61 9.37 7.80 -5.40
C SER A 61 9.06 8.09 -3.94
N VAL A 62 10.09 8.15 -3.10
CA VAL A 62 9.94 8.58 -1.70
C VAL A 62 9.37 10.00 -1.65
N GLY A 63 8.32 10.20 -0.85
CA GLY A 63 7.58 11.45 -0.77
C GLY A 63 6.33 11.50 -1.66
N ASP A 64 6.16 10.57 -2.60
CA ASP A 64 4.98 10.54 -3.46
C ASP A 64 3.72 10.23 -2.62
N PRO A 65 2.60 10.93 -2.88
CA PRO A 65 1.31 10.59 -2.30
C PRO A 65 0.76 9.32 -2.95
N LEU A 66 0.14 8.45 -2.16
CA LEU A 66 -0.53 7.23 -2.60
C LEU A 66 -1.86 7.05 -1.86
N HIS A 67 -2.76 6.31 -2.48
CA HIS A 67 -4.00 5.85 -1.88
C HIS A 67 -3.97 4.33 -1.74
N LEU A 68 -4.13 3.85 -0.50
CA LEU A 68 -4.12 2.44 -0.15
C LEU A 68 -5.55 1.94 0.04
N SER A 69 -5.83 0.70 -0.36
CA SER A 69 -7.14 0.07 -0.15
C SER A 69 -7.03 -1.45 -0.02
N TRP A 70 -7.99 -2.07 0.64
CA TRP A 70 -8.11 -3.53 0.80
C TRP A 70 -9.57 -3.91 1.06
N GLY A 71 -9.91 -5.18 0.82
CA GLY A 71 -11.22 -5.73 1.16
C GLY A 71 -11.31 -6.08 2.65
N ALA A 72 -12.53 -6.08 3.20
CA ALA A 72 -12.74 -6.52 4.58
C ALA A 72 -12.43 -8.03 4.75
N GLU A 73 -12.59 -8.81 3.68
CA GLU A 73 -12.26 -10.22 3.60
C GLU A 73 -10.75 -10.51 3.67
N ASP A 74 -9.91 -9.51 3.43
CA ASP A 74 -8.45 -9.64 3.50
C ASP A 74 -7.90 -9.36 4.92
N CYS A 75 -8.77 -8.98 5.85
CA CYS A 75 -8.43 -8.58 7.21
C CYS A 75 -8.53 -9.74 8.21
N TRP A 76 -7.58 -9.77 9.14
CA TRP A 76 -7.63 -10.58 10.36
C TRP A 76 -7.74 -9.66 11.57
N VAL A 77 -8.70 -9.93 12.45
CA VAL A 77 -8.85 -9.17 13.70
C VAL A 77 -8.12 -9.90 14.81
N LEU A 78 -7.19 -9.21 15.45
CA LEU A 78 -6.46 -9.70 16.61
C LEU A 78 -7.08 -9.09 17.88
N SER A 79 -7.49 -9.96 18.80
CA SER A 79 -8.06 -9.64 20.11
C SER A 79 -6.99 -9.61 21.20
#